data_AF-A0A1F8SE17-F1
#
_entry.id   AF-A0A1F8SE17-F1
#
_cell.length_a   1.000
_cell.length_b   1.000
_cell.length_c   1.000
_cell.angle_alpha   90.00
_cell.angle_beta   90.00
_cell.angle_gamma   90.00
#
_symmetry.space_group_name_H-M   'P 1'
#
loop_
_entity.id
_entity.type
_entity.pdbx_description
1 polymer ?
#
loop_
_entity_poly.entity_id
_entity_poly.type
_entity_poly.pdbx_seq_one_letter_code
_entity_poly.pdbx_strand_id
1 'polypeptide(L)'
;MEAAMEAALGSFQGLMQIGFRQAVAGDKQAAIVMVMEFPGLDTVDQPGYLDSLAGSMSGGSGKVEKATILGVPVRFVTTETQVMGVYQRHEGVVVAFSPTMKSTKAVVTALIKGEQ
;
A
#
# COMPACT_ATOMS: atom_id res chain seq x y z
N MET A 1 -15.67 -29.00 10.33
CA MET A 1 -15.01 -27.74 10.73
C MET A 1 -14.21 -27.14 9.58
N GLU A 2 -13.51 -27.95 8.77
CA GLU A 2 -12.81 -27.52 7.54
C GLU A 2 -13.71 -26.88 6.48
N ALA A 3 -14.90 -27.43 6.19
CA ALA A 3 -15.80 -26.87 5.17
C ALA A 3 -16.29 -25.43 5.49
N ALA A 4 -16.45 -25.10 6.77
CA ALA A 4 -16.79 -23.74 7.20
C ALA A 4 -15.57 -22.79 7.09
N MET A 5 -14.36 -23.34 7.23
CA MET A 5 -13.10 -22.61 7.09
C MET A 5 -12.76 -22.36 5.62
N GLU A 6 -13.01 -23.32 4.73
CA GLU A 6 -12.90 -23.15 3.26
C GLU A 6 -13.93 -22.16 2.72
N ALA A 7 -15.18 -22.21 3.21
CA ALA A 7 -16.20 -21.22 2.83
C ALA A 7 -15.86 -19.82 3.33
N ALA A 8 -15.29 -19.70 4.54
CA ALA A 8 -14.80 -18.43 5.07
C ALA A 8 -13.61 -17.91 4.24
N LEU A 9 -12.67 -18.77 3.83
CA LEU A 9 -11.53 -18.38 3.00
C LEU A 9 -11.95 -18.03 1.56
N GLY A 10 -12.89 -18.77 0.97
CA GLY A 10 -13.44 -18.49 -0.36
C GLY A 10 -14.24 -17.19 -0.41
N SER A 11 -15.00 -16.88 0.65
CA SER A 11 -15.66 -15.58 0.79
C SER A 11 -14.65 -14.45 1.04
N PHE A 12 -13.57 -14.70 1.80
CA PHE A 12 -12.51 -13.72 2.01
C PHE A 12 -11.73 -13.38 0.73
N GLN A 13 -11.52 -14.37 -0.16
CA GLN A 13 -10.93 -14.15 -1.49
C GLN A 13 -11.84 -13.32 -2.41
N GLY A 14 -13.16 -13.39 -2.22
CA GLY A 14 -14.11 -12.50 -2.92
C GLY A 14 -14.14 -11.07 -2.38
N LEU A 15 -13.64 -10.85 -1.15
CA LEU A 15 -13.64 -9.57 -0.45
C LEU A 15 -12.33 -8.80 -0.56
N MET A 16 -11.28 -9.41 -1.11
CA MET A 16 -9.96 -8.80 -1.22
C MET A 16 -9.38 -9.01 -2.62
N GLN A 17 -9.13 -7.92 -3.34
CA GLN A 17 -8.45 -7.97 -4.63
C GLN A 17 -7.03 -7.43 -4.48
N ILE A 18 -6.04 -8.22 -4.88
CA ILE A 18 -4.63 -7.82 -4.85
C ILE A 18 -4.11 -7.72 -6.28
N GLY A 19 -3.73 -6.51 -6.69
CA GLY A 19 -3.10 -6.23 -7.97
C GLY A 19 -1.63 -5.88 -7.81
N PHE A 20 -0.79 -6.36 -8.73
CA PHE A 20 0.62 -5.96 -8.82
C PHE A 20 0.91 -5.31 -10.17
N ARG A 21 1.66 -4.21 -10.14
CA ARG A 21 2.17 -3.51 -11.31
C ARG A 21 3.63 -3.16 -11.09
N GLN A 22 4.41 -3.10 -12.16
CA GLN A 22 5.77 -2.59 -12.10
C GLN A 22 5.76 -1.15 -12.61
N ALA A 23 6.35 -0.23 -11.85
CA ALA A 23 6.65 1.11 -12.32
C ALA A 23 8.06 1.13 -12.91
N VAL A 24 8.18 1.65 -14.12
CA VAL A 24 9.45 1.73 -14.85
C VAL A 24 9.82 3.20 -15.02
N ALA A 25 11.10 3.54 -14.82
CA ALA A 25 11.64 4.87 -15.12
C ALA A 25 12.78 4.70 -16.14
N GLY A 26 12.56 5.12 -17.38
CA GLY A 26 13.44 4.78 -18.50
C GLY A 26 13.44 3.26 -18.75
N ASP A 27 14.62 2.63 -18.76
CA ASP A 27 14.78 1.19 -18.99
C ASP A 27 14.95 0.37 -17.69
N LYS A 28 14.72 0.98 -16.53
CA LYS A 28 14.93 0.33 -15.22
C LYS A 28 13.63 0.23 -14.44
N GLN A 29 13.42 -0.92 -13.81
CA GLN A 29 12.38 -1.10 -12.81
C GLN A 29 12.61 -0.11 -11.67
N ALA A 30 11.69 0.84 -11.51
CA ALA A 30 11.77 1.90 -10.52
C ALA A 30 11.03 1.53 -9.23
N ALA A 31 9.91 0.80 -9.35
CA ALA A 31 9.18 0.29 -8.19
C ALA A 31 8.31 -0.92 -8.56
N ILE A 32 7.90 -1.66 -7.54
CA ILE A 32 6.73 -2.54 -7.60
C ILE A 32 5.59 -1.79 -6.92
N VAL A 33 4.40 -1.83 -7.49
CA VAL A 33 3.18 -1.23 -6.93
C VAL A 33 2.22 -2.37 -6.64
N MET A 34 1.86 -2.52 -5.38
CA MET A 34 0.78 -3.39 -4.93
C MET A 34 -0.44 -2.53 -4.64
N VAL A 35 -1.59 -3.00 -5.09
CA VAL A 35 -2.89 -2.41 -4.80
C VAL A 35 -3.71 -3.47 -4.10
N MET A 36 -4.19 -3.17 -2.91
CA MET A 36 -5.11 -4.02 -2.16
C MET A 36 -6.45 -3.32 -2.08
N GLU A 37 -7.48 -3.90 -2.68
CA GLU A 37 -8.84 -3.38 -2.63
C GLU A 37 -9.69 -4.26 -1.70
N PHE A 38 -10.54 -3.61 -0.92
CA PHE A 38 -11.45 -4.22 0.04
C PHE A 38 -12.90 -3.78 -0.27
N PRO A 39 -13.46 -4.18 -1.42
CA PRO A 39 -14.79 -3.75 -1.82
C PRO A 39 -15.85 -4.14 -0.78
N GLY A 40 -16.61 -3.16 -0.30
CA GLY A 40 -17.67 -3.35 0.70
C GLY A 40 -17.17 -3.45 2.15
N LEU A 41 -15.91 -3.11 2.44
CA LEU A 41 -15.38 -3.00 3.80
C LEU A 41 -14.94 -1.56 4.09
N ASP A 42 -15.65 -0.88 4.99
CA ASP A 42 -15.31 0.49 5.48
C ASP A 42 -14.05 0.50 6.39
N THR A 43 -13.26 -0.57 6.38
CA THR A 43 -12.07 -0.72 7.23
C THR A 43 -10.97 0.27 6.86
N VAL A 44 -10.88 0.64 5.58
CA VAL A 44 -9.91 1.62 5.08
C VAL A 44 -10.23 3.05 5.50
N ASP A 45 -11.47 3.37 5.85
CA ASP A 45 -11.87 4.73 6.28
C ASP A 45 -11.71 4.96 7.78
N GLN A 46 -11.31 3.93 8.55
CA GLN A 46 -11.14 4.08 9.99
C GLN A 46 -9.98 5.02 10.33
N PRO A 47 -10.19 5.97 11.26
CA PRO A 47 -9.13 6.83 11.75
C PRO A 47 -7.93 6.01 12.26
N GLY A 48 -6.74 6.35 11.78
CA GLY A 48 -5.50 5.67 12.20
C GLY A 48 -5.22 4.35 11.46
N TYR A 49 -6.11 3.86 10.59
CA TYR A 49 -5.86 2.65 9.81
C TYR A 49 -4.53 2.71 9.04
N LEU A 50 -4.26 3.83 8.36
CA LEU A 50 -3.00 4.02 7.63
C LEU A 50 -1.77 4.00 8.54
N ASP A 51 -1.87 4.52 9.76
CA ASP A 51 -0.80 4.47 10.76
C ASP A 51 -0.58 3.04 11.27
N SER A 52 -1.67 2.31 11.56
CA SER A 52 -1.62 0.90 11.97
C SER A 52 -1.01 0.03 10.89
N LEU A 53 -1.43 0.19 9.64
CA LEU A 53 -0.89 -0.56 8.50
C LEU A 53 0.60 -0.27 8.30
N ALA A 54 1.00 1.00 8.32
CA ALA A 54 2.41 1.37 8.20
C ALA A 54 3.26 0.81 9.34
N GLY A 55 2.73 0.79 10.57
CA GLY A 55 3.37 0.16 11.73
C GLY A 55 3.51 -1.36 11.60
N SER A 56 2.49 -2.04 11.07
CA SER A 56 2.60 -3.48 10.76
C SER A 56 3.66 -3.73 9.68
N MET A 57 3.74 -2.87 8.67
CA MET A 57 4.71 -2.99 7.57
C MET A 57 6.15 -2.65 7.97
N SER A 58 6.37 -1.81 8.99
CA SER A 58 7.72 -1.50 9.46
C SER A 58 8.39 -2.69 10.15
N GLY A 59 7.59 -3.62 10.68
CA GLY A 59 8.10 -4.66 11.57
C GLY A 59 8.80 -4.07 12.80
N GLY A 60 9.66 -4.86 13.43
CA GLY A 60 10.36 -4.48 14.68
C GLY A 60 11.51 -3.47 14.53
N SER A 61 12.05 -3.27 13.31
CA SER A 61 13.23 -2.41 13.07
C SER A 61 13.03 -1.32 12.02
N GLY A 62 11.91 -1.31 11.29
CA GLY A 62 11.63 -0.31 10.28
C GLY A 62 11.23 1.04 10.86
N LYS A 63 11.40 2.10 10.06
CA LYS A 63 11.03 3.48 10.40
C LYS A 63 9.83 3.92 9.60
N VAL A 64 8.89 4.61 10.24
CA VAL A 64 7.72 5.21 9.59
C VAL A 64 7.83 6.73 9.59
N GLU A 65 7.84 7.34 8.41
CA GLU A 65 7.76 8.79 8.20
C GLU A 65 6.34 9.16 7.73
N LYS A 66 5.72 10.16 8.39
CA LYS A 66 4.43 10.70 7.98
C LYS A 66 4.64 11.85 7.00
N ALA A 67 3.91 11.85 5.90
CA ALA A 67 3.96 12.90 4.89
C ALA A 67 2.57 13.15 4.29
N THR A 68 2.47 14.24 3.54
CA THR A 68 1.30 14.55 2.71
C THR A 68 1.79 14.87 1.31
N ILE A 69 1.19 14.25 0.29
CA ILE A 69 1.51 14.48 -1.12
C ILE A 69 0.22 14.86 -1.83
N LEU A 70 0.19 16.05 -2.44
CA LEU A 70 -0.98 16.57 -3.16
C LEU A 70 -2.30 16.50 -2.35
N GLY A 71 -2.21 16.73 -1.03
CA GLY A 71 -3.35 16.65 -0.12
C GLY A 71 -3.68 15.25 0.41
N VAL A 72 -3.05 14.21 -0.12
CA VAL A 72 -3.27 12.81 0.31
C VAL A 72 -2.28 12.45 1.43
N PRO A 73 -2.75 11.92 2.58
CA PRO A 73 -1.86 11.38 3.62
C PRO A 73 -1.08 10.17 3.10
N VAL A 74 0.24 10.19 3.29
CA VAL A 74 1.16 9.12 2.89
C VAL A 74 1.98 8.69 4.09
N ARG A 75 2.33 7.40 4.14
CA ARG A 75 3.34 6.86 5.05
C ARG A 75 4.49 6.28 4.27
N PHE A 76 5.70 6.69 4.63
CA PHE A 76 6.91 6.09 4.11
C PHE A 76 7.50 5.16 5.15
N VAL A 77 7.49 3.87 4.84
CA VAL A 77 8.06 2.83 5.69
C VAL A 77 9.41 2.44 5.12
N THR A 78 10.47 2.65 5.87
CA THR A 78 11.84 2.28 5.48
C THR A 78 12.26 1.05 6.28
N THR A 79 12.62 -0.02 5.57
CA THR A 79 13.26 -1.22 6.15
C THR A 79 14.72 -1.29 5.71
N GLU A 80 15.44 -2.33 6.11
CA GLU A 80 16.85 -2.52 5.73
C GLU A 80 17.05 -2.68 4.21
N THR A 81 16.04 -3.18 3.50
CA THR A 81 16.16 -3.59 2.09
C THR A 81 15.39 -2.71 1.12
N GLN A 82 14.41 -1.92 1.60
CA GLN A 82 13.52 -1.15 0.72
C GLN A 82 12.81 0.00 1.43
N VAL A 83 12.24 0.89 0.62
CA VAL A 83 11.35 1.95 1.05
C VAL A 83 9.96 1.75 0.42
N MET A 84 8.95 1.72 1.27
CA MET A 84 7.56 1.53 0.91
C MET A 84 6.80 2.83 1.11
N GLY A 85 6.01 3.24 0.12
CA GLY A 85 5.12 4.39 0.20
C GLY A 85 3.68 3.90 0.21
N VAL A 86 2.94 4.22 1.26
CA VAL A 86 1.61 3.69 1.53
C VAL A 86 0.61 4.85 1.59
N TYR A 87 -0.47 4.76 0.83
CA TYR A 87 -1.59 5.70 0.92
C TYR A 87 -2.93 4.99 0.72
N GLN A 88 -3.98 5.54 1.34
CA GLN A 88 -5.35 5.06 1.21
C GLN A 88 -5.98 5.61 -0.08
N ARG A 89 -6.81 4.77 -0.69
CA ARG A 89 -7.78 5.12 -1.74
C ARG A 89 -9.17 4.68 -1.26
N HIS A 90 -10.22 5.17 -1.91
CA HIS A 90 -11.61 5.01 -1.46
C HIS A 90 -12.01 3.58 -1.07
N GLU A 91 -11.54 2.57 -1.80
CA GLU A 91 -11.86 1.16 -1.51
C GLU A 91 -10.61 0.32 -1.26
N GLY A 92 -9.50 0.92 -0.80
CA GLY A 92 -8.27 0.17 -0.70
C GLY A 92 -7.04 0.93 -0.26
N VAL A 93 -5.89 0.29 -0.46
CA VAL A 93 -4.57 0.82 -0.16
C VAL A 93 -3.66 0.58 -1.35
N VAL A 94 -2.83 1.57 -1.64
CA VAL A 94 -1.74 1.44 -2.59
C VAL A 94 -0.42 1.45 -1.83
N VAL A 95 0.45 0.50 -2.18
CA VAL A 95 1.79 0.34 -1.64
C VAL A 95 2.80 0.32 -2.77
N ALA A 96 3.68 1.33 -2.83
CA ALA A 96 4.80 1.38 -3.77
C ALA A 96 6.11 0.98 -3.09
N PHE A 97 6.75 -0.08 -3.54
CA PHE A 97 8.04 -0.59 -3.07
C PHE A 97 9.15 -0.12 -4.00
N SER A 98 10.17 0.56 -3.47
CA SER A 98 11.35 0.89 -4.24
C SER A 98 12.64 0.87 -3.41
N PRO A 99 13.83 0.85 -4.05
CA PRO A 99 15.09 0.78 -3.32
C PRO A 99 15.42 2.05 -2.51
N THR A 100 14.84 3.21 -2.86
CA THR A 100 15.21 4.50 -2.24
C THR A 100 14.00 5.37 -1.95
N MET A 101 14.11 6.23 -0.93
CA MET A 101 13.08 7.22 -0.60
C MET A 101 12.74 8.14 -1.78
N LYS A 102 13.76 8.53 -2.57
CA LYS A 102 13.58 9.40 -3.74
C LYS A 102 12.70 8.73 -4.80
N SER A 103 13.00 7.48 -5.16
CA SER A 103 12.20 6.72 -6.12
C SER A 103 10.80 6.45 -5.60
N THR A 104 10.64 6.09 -4.31
CA THR A 104 9.32 5.86 -3.72
C THR A 104 8.48 7.14 -3.74
N LYS A 105 9.03 8.29 -3.32
CA LYS A 105 8.33 9.59 -3.38
C LYS A 105 7.91 9.96 -4.80
N ALA A 106 8.77 9.74 -5.79
CA ALA A 106 8.43 10.01 -7.19
C ALA A 106 7.28 9.14 -7.70
N VAL A 107 7.32 7.83 -7.43
CA VAL A 107 6.27 6.88 -7.84
C VAL A 107 4.95 7.19 -7.14
N VAL A 108 4.94 7.38 -5.82
CA VAL A 108 3.71 7.72 -5.07
C VAL A 108 3.11 9.03 -5.56
N THR A 109 3.95 10.05 -5.81
CA THR A 109 3.47 11.32 -6.38
C THR A 109 2.83 11.13 -7.76
N ALA A 110 3.43 10.30 -8.62
CA ALA A 110 2.89 10.02 -9.94
C ALA A 110 1.56 9.25 -9.88
N LEU A 111 1.44 8.28 -8.96
CA LEU A 111 0.21 7.53 -8.75
C LEU A 111 -0.92 8.41 -8.24
N ILE A 112 -0.69 9.19 -7.17
CA ILE A 112 -1.69 10.12 -6.62
C ILE A 112 -2.11 11.14 -7.69
N LYS A 113 -1.17 11.66 -8.49
CA LYS A 113 -1.50 12.58 -9.58
C LYS A 113 -2.34 11.94 -10.68
N GLY A 114 -2.15 10.65 -10.96
CA GLY A 114 -2.93 9.92 -11.97
C GLY A 114 -4.34 9.53 -11.53
N GLU A 115 -4.63 9.61 -10.23
CA GLU A 115 -5.95 9.33 -9.63
C GLU A 115 -6.82 10.59 -9.48
N GLN A 116 -6.24 11.78 -9.70
CA GLN A 116 -6.94 13.08 -9.72
C GLN A 116 -7.39 13.45 -11.14
#